data_AF-D5XE76-F1
#
_entry.id   AF-D5XE76-F1
#
_cell.length_a   1.000
_cell.length_b   1.000
_cell.length_c   1.000
_cell.angle_alpha   90.00
_cell.angle_beta   90.00
_cell.angle_gamma   90.00
#
_symmetry.space_group_name_H-M   'P 1'
#
loop_
_entity.id
_entity.type
_entity.pdbx_description
1 polymer ?
#
loop_
_entity_poly.entity_id
_entity_poly.type
_entity_poly.pdbx_seq_one_letter_code
_entity_poly.pdbx_strand_id
1 'polypeptide(L)'
;MNTKTVFPIEKVQQLRDRAIKAREFEQMPQEGWSKSAVDPMRLLVVFSSLRMKDGYVLRAYQFREGGNGNGFVWAMPEKAPFPEPEECERVRGHFLEPPKPPGALDNFMEAIEGDGTPWSYLSASLFAREAREFGARWHGLSWSTHTILGSDPQYPWLEVHPEEWRPVVIEEKGSVTVSFYTYSGLETEAVYRHTDRYRAGNYAFKSEKTIIGKGPMGYIF
;
A
#
# COMPACT_ATOMS: atom_id res chain seq x y z
N MET A 1 -24.10 -17.55 -0.92
CA MET A 1 -23.12 -18.28 -1.76
C MET A 1 -21.78 -17.60 -1.54
N ASN A 2 -20.71 -18.38 -1.45
CA ASN A 2 -19.35 -17.84 -1.41
C ASN A 2 -18.86 -17.75 -2.87
N THR A 3 -18.42 -16.57 -3.30
CA THR A 3 -17.84 -16.36 -4.63
C THR A 3 -16.33 -16.26 -4.49
N LYS A 4 -15.58 -17.14 -5.17
CA LYS A 4 -14.11 -17.08 -5.26
C LYS A 4 -13.72 -16.57 -6.64
N THR A 5 -12.99 -15.47 -6.69
CA THR A 5 -12.40 -14.90 -7.91
C THR A 5 -10.88 -14.99 -7.82
N VAL A 6 -10.23 -15.54 -8.83
CA VAL A 6 -8.77 -15.62 -8.93
C VAL A 6 -8.29 -14.70 -10.04
N PHE A 7 -7.22 -13.94 -9.79
CA PHE A 7 -6.70 -12.97 -10.74
C PHE A 7 -5.41 -13.43 -11.41
N PRO A 8 -5.26 -13.28 -12.74
CA PRO A 8 -4.00 -13.52 -13.42
C PRO A 8 -2.89 -12.63 -12.87
N ILE A 9 -1.71 -13.20 -12.67
CA ILE A 9 -0.59 -12.49 -12.04
C ILE A 9 -0.08 -11.35 -12.92
N GLU A 10 -0.13 -11.51 -14.24
CA GLU A 10 0.32 -10.53 -15.22
C GLU A 10 -0.49 -9.23 -15.09
N LYS A 11 -1.81 -9.36 -14.89
CA LYS A 11 -2.69 -8.20 -14.71
C LYS A 11 -2.37 -7.45 -13.42
N VAL A 12 -2.04 -8.18 -12.36
CA VAL A 12 -1.70 -7.61 -11.04
C VAL A 12 -0.34 -6.93 -11.07
N GLN A 13 0.65 -7.54 -11.71
CA GLN A 13 1.99 -6.97 -11.91
C GLN A 13 1.92 -5.72 -12.78
N GLN A 14 1.18 -5.72 -13.89
CA GLN A 14 0.98 -4.53 -14.72
C GLN A 14 0.31 -3.37 -13.96
N LEU A 15 -0.62 -3.65 -13.05
CA LEU A 15 -1.19 -2.64 -12.18
C LEU A 15 -0.13 -2.06 -11.24
N ARG A 16 0.69 -2.93 -10.65
CA ARG A 16 1.75 -2.55 -9.73
C ARG A 16 2.87 -1.73 -10.39
N ASP A 17 3.32 -2.12 -11.57
CA ASP A 17 4.35 -1.39 -12.30
C ASP A 17 3.91 0.03 -12.64
N ARG A 18 2.64 0.20 -13.04
CA ARG A 18 2.05 1.54 -13.24
C ARG A 18 1.96 2.31 -11.93
N ALA A 19 1.63 1.65 -10.83
CA ALA A 19 1.57 2.28 -9.53
C ALA A 19 2.94 2.79 -9.10
N ILE A 20 4.00 1.98 -9.23
CA ILE A 20 5.40 2.38 -8.94
C ILE A 20 5.78 3.64 -9.72
N LYS A 21 5.57 3.63 -11.04
CA LYS A 21 5.85 4.79 -11.92
C LYS A 21 5.07 6.05 -11.50
N ALA A 22 3.85 5.92 -11.01
CA ALA A 22 3.04 7.06 -10.60
C ALA A 22 3.55 7.78 -9.34
N ARG A 23 4.45 7.15 -8.57
CA ARG A 23 5.05 7.71 -7.34
C ARG A 23 6.48 8.18 -7.55
N GLU A 24 7.08 7.87 -8.69
CA GLU A 24 8.43 8.32 -9.01
C GLU A 24 8.48 9.84 -9.12
N PHE A 25 9.60 10.41 -8.66
CA PHE A 25 9.88 11.82 -8.72
C PHE A 25 11.24 12.07 -9.35
N GLU A 26 11.33 13.14 -10.12
CA GLU A 26 12.53 13.49 -10.90
C GLU A 26 13.59 14.18 -10.05
N GLN A 27 13.19 14.93 -9.03
CA GLN A 27 14.09 15.76 -8.23
C GLN A 27 14.13 15.28 -6.78
N MET A 28 15.33 15.22 -6.19
CA MET A 28 15.45 14.85 -4.79
C MET A 28 14.73 15.87 -3.89
N PRO A 29 13.86 15.42 -2.97
CA PRO A 29 13.23 16.26 -1.95
C PRO A 29 14.23 17.11 -1.18
N GLN A 30 13.80 18.19 -0.56
CA GLN A 30 14.63 18.89 0.43
C GLN A 30 14.91 17.98 1.65
N GLU A 31 16.02 18.21 2.36
CA GLU A 31 16.27 17.62 3.69
C GLU A 31 15.19 18.01 4.71
N GLY A 32 14.82 17.08 5.57
CA GLY A 32 13.75 17.24 6.55
C GLY A 32 12.37 17.03 5.95
N TRP A 33 11.35 17.55 6.63
CA TRP A 33 9.97 17.45 6.18
C TRP A 33 9.67 18.48 5.08
N SER A 34 8.94 18.04 4.05
CA SER A 34 8.40 18.91 3.00
C SER A 34 7.04 18.42 2.55
N LYS A 35 6.26 19.26 1.87
CA LYS A 35 5.18 18.77 1.01
C LYS A 35 5.76 17.83 -0.04
N SER A 36 5.00 16.82 -0.42
CA SER A 36 5.43 15.91 -1.49
C SER A 36 5.50 16.65 -2.82
N ALA A 37 6.56 16.39 -3.59
CA ALA A 37 6.69 16.88 -4.96
C ALA A 37 5.77 16.14 -5.94
N VAL A 38 5.32 14.93 -5.58
CA VAL A 38 4.38 14.14 -6.36
C VAL A 38 2.99 14.25 -5.74
N ASP A 39 1.99 14.50 -6.57
CA ASP A 39 0.59 14.47 -6.15
C ASP A 39 0.14 13.01 -5.92
N PRO A 40 -0.23 12.59 -4.69
CA PRO A 40 -0.69 11.24 -4.42
C PRO A 40 -1.99 10.87 -5.16
N MET A 41 -2.75 11.84 -5.67
CA MET A 41 -3.90 11.56 -6.54
C MET A 41 -3.48 10.87 -7.85
N ARG A 42 -2.25 11.13 -8.35
CA ARG A 42 -1.71 10.43 -9.53
C ARG A 42 -1.63 8.92 -9.30
N LEU A 43 -1.30 8.50 -8.09
CA LEU A 43 -1.28 7.09 -7.72
C LEU A 43 -2.69 6.50 -7.74
N LEU A 44 -3.68 7.20 -7.16
CA LEU A 44 -5.07 6.72 -7.13
C LEU A 44 -5.64 6.52 -8.55
N VAL A 45 -5.35 7.42 -9.48
CA VAL A 45 -5.80 7.33 -10.89
C VAL A 45 -5.35 6.03 -11.59
N VAL A 46 -4.23 5.43 -11.16
CA VAL A 46 -3.79 4.13 -11.69
C VAL A 46 -4.79 3.00 -11.37
N PHE A 47 -5.45 3.09 -10.23
CA PHE A 47 -6.42 2.11 -9.75
C PHE A 47 -7.83 2.51 -10.20
N SER A 48 -8.12 2.31 -11.49
CA SER A 48 -9.35 2.79 -12.14
C SER A 48 -10.68 2.29 -11.56
N SER A 49 -10.65 1.26 -10.72
CA SER A 49 -11.82 0.72 -10.00
C SER A 49 -12.02 1.37 -8.62
N LEU A 50 -11.14 2.30 -8.24
CA LEU A 50 -11.17 3.10 -7.03
C LEU A 50 -11.39 4.58 -7.36
N ARG A 51 -11.93 5.31 -6.39
CA ARG A 51 -12.10 6.77 -6.46
C ARG A 51 -12.04 7.38 -5.06
N MET A 52 -11.85 8.69 -5.00
CA MET A 52 -12.07 9.43 -3.75
C MET A 52 -13.56 9.53 -3.44
N LYS A 53 -13.89 9.51 -2.16
CA LYS A 53 -15.18 9.99 -1.66
C LYS A 53 -15.35 11.47 -1.96
N ASP A 54 -16.58 11.86 -2.27
CA ASP A 54 -16.93 13.26 -2.50
C ASP A 54 -16.51 14.14 -1.30
N GLY A 55 -15.90 15.28 -1.61
CA GLY A 55 -15.42 16.23 -0.62
C GLY A 55 -14.08 15.89 0.03
N TYR A 56 -13.40 14.81 -0.38
CA TYR A 56 -12.06 14.45 0.09
C TYR A 56 -11.00 14.52 -1.01
N VAL A 57 -9.75 14.72 -0.60
CA VAL A 57 -8.59 14.68 -1.47
C VAL A 57 -7.39 14.03 -0.76
N LEU A 58 -6.50 13.39 -1.53
CA LEU A 58 -5.21 12.94 -1.03
C LEU A 58 -4.16 14.05 -1.10
N ARG A 59 -3.40 14.19 -0.02
CA ARG A 59 -2.20 15.03 0.06
C ARG A 59 -1.10 14.25 0.76
N ALA A 60 0.15 14.63 0.54
CA ALA A 60 1.26 13.94 1.15
C ALA A 60 2.35 14.89 1.63
N TYR A 61 2.90 14.58 2.79
CA TYR A 61 4.19 15.08 3.23
C TYR A 61 5.25 14.01 2.99
N GLN A 62 6.49 14.43 2.77
CA GLN A 62 7.65 13.56 2.61
C GLN A 62 8.76 14.03 3.54
N PHE A 63 9.58 13.10 4.00
CA PHE A 63 10.75 13.33 4.83
C PHE A 63 11.98 12.81 4.11
N ARG A 64 13.06 13.59 4.08
CA ARG A 64 14.38 13.15 3.64
C ARG A 64 15.40 13.33 4.74
N GLU A 65 16.28 12.34 4.89
CA GLU A 65 17.49 12.47 5.69
C GLU A 65 18.64 11.75 4.98
N GLY A 66 19.48 12.53 4.29
CA GLY A 66 20.55 11.99 3.44
C GLY A 66 19.98 11.10 2.32
N GLY A 67 20.31 9.81 2.34
CA GLY A 67 19.81 8.82 1.38
C GLY A 67 18.41 8.27 1.71
N ASN A 68 17.93 8.47 2.94
CA ASN A 68 16.65 7.97 3.41
C ASN A 68 15.49 8.84 2.95
N GLY A 69 14.35 8.22 2.70
CA GLY A 69 13.12 8.90 2.34
C GLY A 69 11.92 8.17 2.92
N ASN A 70 10.92 8.91 3.40
CA ASN A 70 9.62 8.39 3.82
C ASN A 70 8.53 9.38 3.37
N GLY A 71 7.29 8.93 3.28
CA GLY A 71 6.18 9.83 3.03
C GLY A 71 4.88 9.33 3.63
N PHE A 72 4.00 10.28 3.89
CA PHE A 72 2.75 10.08 4.60
C PHE A 72 1.62 10.67 3.77
N VAL A 73 0.79 9.78 3.23
CA VAL A 73 -0.41 10.14 2.50
C VAL A 73 -1.56 10.32 3.47
N TRP A 74 -2.22 11.45 3.38
CA TRP A 74 -3.37 11.86 4.16
C TRP A 74 -4.59 12.00 3.26
N ALA A 75 -5.75 11.56 3.74
CA ALA A 75 -7.03 11.99 3.18
C ALA A 75 -7.57 13.14 4.02
N MET A 76 -7.92 14.25 3.39
CA MET A 76 -8.43 15.44 4.07
C MET A 76 -9.61 16.04 3.29
N PRO A 77 -10.50 16.80 3.94
CA PRO A 77 -11.53 17.54 3.23
C PRO A 77 -10.91 18.43 2.14
N GLU A 78 -11.47 18.42 0.94
CA GLU A 78 -10.90 19.11 -0.23
C GLU A 78 -10.69 20.61 -0.01
N LYS A 79 -11.56 21.22 0.80
CA LYS A 79 -11.53 22.66 1.12
C LYS A 79 -10.70 22.99 2.38
N ALA A 80 -10.16 21.98 3.07
CA ALA A 80 -9.32 22.22 4.23
C ALA A 80 -7.94 22.75 3.81
N PRO A 81 -7.29 23.60 4.63
CA PRO A 81 -5.95 24.08 4.33
C PRO A 81 -4.93 22.94 4.36
N PHE A 82 -3.97 22.96 3.44
CA PHE A 82 -2.81 22.08 3.42
C PHE A 82 -1.55 22.90 3.76
N PRO A 83 -1.28 23.13 5.06
CA PRO A 83 -0.24 24.04 5.53
C PRO A 83 1.16 23.47 5.32
N GLU A 84 2.21 24.24 5.62
CA GLU A 84 3.58 23.72 5.63
C GLU A 84 3.77 22.71 6.79
N PRO A 85 4.75 21.79 6.70
CA PRO A 85 4.97 20.78 7.73
C PRO A 85 5.19 21.34 9.14
N GLU A 86 5.84 22.50 9.26
CA GLU A 86 6.17 23.17 10.53
C GLU A 86 4.92 23.72 11.24
N GLU A 87 3.86 23.97 10.48
CA GLU A 87 2.58 24.50 10.96
C GLU A 87 1.61 23.38 11.37
N CYS A 88 1.96 22.11 11.11
CA CYS A 88 1.16 20.95 11.46
C CYS A 88 1.42 20.46 12.89
N GLU A 89 0.39 19.90 13.51
CA GLU A 89 0.58 19.02 14.66
C GLU A 89 1.39 17.78 14.27
N ARG A 90 2.16 17.25 15.21
CA ARG A 90 2.99 16.04 15.02
C ARG A 90 2.27 14.82 15.56
N VAL A 91 2.28 13.73 14.80
CA VAL A 91 1.79 12.43 15.28
C VAL A 91 2.78 11.85 16.29
N ARG A 92 2.57 12.17 17.56
CA ARG A 92 3.43 11.74 18.66
C ARG A 92 3.46 10.22 18.78
N GLY A 93 4.62 9.66 19.13
CA GLY A 93 4.81 8.22 19.31
C GLY A 93 5.09 7.45 18.03
N HIS A 94 4.97 8.08 16.86
CA HIS A 94 5.55 7.56 15.62
C HIS A 94 7.02 7.96 15.55
N PHE A 95 7.92 7.04 15.15
CA PHE A 95 9.37 7.27 15.13
C PHE A 95 9.80 8.56 14.41
N LEU A 96 9.16 8.87 13.27
CA LEU A 96 9.44 10.08 12.48
C LEU A 96 8.59 11.30 12.88
N GLU A 97 7.62 11.15 13.78
CA GLU A 97 6.66 12.20 14.16
C GLU A 97 6.10 13.00 12.96
N PRO A 98 5.41 12.32 12.02
CA PRO A 98 4.99 12.95 10.78
C PRO A 98 4.04 14.14 11.04
N PRO A 99 4.10 15.18 10.19
CA PRO A 99 3.13 16.27 10.23
C PRO A 99 1.75 15.75 9.84
N LYS A 100 0.74 16.07 10.64
CA LYS A 100 -0.67 15.76 10.39
C LYS A 100 -1.41 17.04 10.01
N PRO A 101 -1.93 17.15 8.77
CA PRO A 101 -2.70 18.32 8.38
C PRO A 101 -4.06 18.34 9.11
N PRO A 102 -4.60 19.54 9.39
CA PRO A 102 -5.85 19.68 10.12
C PRO A 102 -7.02 19.04 9.36
N GLY A 103 -7.86 18.29 10.09
CA GLY A 103 -9.01 17.59 9.51
C GLY A 103 -8.66 16.34 8.70
N ALA A 104 -7.39 15.94 8.62
CA ALA A 104 -7.01 14.68 8.00
C ALA A 104 -7.53 13.47 8.79
N LEU A 105 -8.04 12.48 8.06
CA LEU A 105 -8.43 11.19 8.62
C LEU A 105 -7.20 10.43 9.14
N ASP A 106 -7.36 9.69 10.24
CA ASP A 106 -6.31 8.82 10.76
C ASP A 106 -5.98 7.66 9.81
N ASN A 107 -6.97 7.22 9.05
CA ASN A 107 -6.81 6.22 8.00
C ASN A 107 -7.33 6.77 6.67
N PHE A 108 -6.42 7.09 5.75
CA PHE A 108 -6.79 7.65 4.44
C PHE A 108 -7.69 6.71 3.62
N MET A 109 -7.65 5.39 3.86
CA MET A 109 -8.52 4.43 3.17
C MET A 109 -10.00 4.63 3.50
N GLU A 110 -10.34 5.32 4.59
CA GLU A 110 -11.73 5.68 4.90
C GLU A 110 -12.32 6.68 3.91
N ALA A 111 -11.49 7.42 3.17
CA ALA A 111 -11.89 8.32 2.10
C ALA A 111 -11.86 7.68 0.71
N ILE A 112 -11.60 6.37 0.62
CA ILE A 112 -11.57 5.64 -0.65
C ILE A 112 -12.89 4.89 -0.86
N GLU A 113 -13.36 4.92 -2.10
CA GLU A 113 -14.48 4.13 -2.60
C GLU A 113 -14.03 3.29 -3.79
N GLY A 114 -14.84 2.28 -4.12
CA GLY A 114 -14.69 1.50 -5.33
C GLY A 114 -16.03 1.03 -5.87
N ASP A 115 -15.97 0.26 -6.94
CA ASP A 115 -17.14 -0.22 -7.70
C ASP A 115 -17.83 -1.47 -7.11
N GLY A 116 -17.36 -1.97 -5.97
CA GLY A 116 -17.87 -3.16 -5.29
C GLY A 116 -17.45 -4.49 -5.93
N THR A 117 -16.69 -4.49 -7.02
CA THR A 117 -16.22 -5.72 -7.67
C THR A 117 -15.07 -6.37 -6.90
N PRO A 118 -14.83 -7.69 -7.05
CA PRO A 118 -13.63 -8.34 -6.52
C PRO A 118 -12.32 -7.65 -6.92
N TRP A 119 -12.26 -7.07 -8.11
CA TRP A 119 -11.09 -6.35 -8.59
C TRP A 119 -10.85 -5.04 -7.83
N SER A 120 -11.87 -4.29 -7.43
CA SER A 120 -11.66 -3.09 -6.63
C SER A 120 -11.15 -3.40 -5.24
N TYR A 121 -11.56 -4.51 -4.60
CA TYR A 121 -10.99 -4.89 -3.30
C TYR A 121 -9.51 -5.27 -3.41
N LEU A 122 -9.12 -6.06 -4.42
CA LEU A 122 -7.70 -6.34 -4.67
C LEU A 122 -6.93 -5.05 -5.01
N SER A 123 -7.53 -4.17 -5.80
CA SER A 123 -6.94 -2.87 -6.13
C SER A 123 -6.72 -2.01 -4.88
N ALA A 124 -7.67 -1.97 -3.95
CA ALA A 124 -7.54 -1.23 -2.69
C ALA A 124 -6.46 -1.80 -1.79
N SER A 125 -6.33 -3.13 -1.72
CA SER A 125 -5.25 -3.80 -1.00
C SER A 125 -3.88 -3.38 -1.51
N LEU A 126 -3.72 -3.27 -2.84
CA LEU A 126 -2.47 -2.87 -3.46
C LEU A 126 -2.25 -1.35 -3.32
N PHE A 127 -3.24 -0.54 -3.66
CA PHE A 127 -3.19 0.92 -3.52
C PHE A 127 -2.76 1.35 -2.11
N ALA A 128 -3.34 0.75 -1.07
CA ALA A 128 -3.01 1.09 0.30
C ALA A 128 -1.55 0.77 0.67
N ARG A 129 -0.91 -0.20 0.02
CA ARG A 129 0.51 -0.52 0.21
C ARG A 129 1.39 0.41 -0.63
N GLU A 130 0.99 0.67 -1.87
CA GLU A 130 1.69 1.60 -2.75
C GLU A 130 1.69 3.03 -2.19
N ALA A 131 0.61 3.47 -1.57
CA ALA A 131 0.48 4.80 -0.96
C ALA A 131 1.25 4.93 0.36
N ARG A 132 1.47 3.84 1.10
CA ARG A 132 2.29 3.85 2.33
C ARG A 132 3.80 3.94 2.06
N GLU A 133 4.20 3.58 0.86
CA GLU A 133 5.58 3.67 0.35
C GLU A 133 5.81 4.96 -0.45
N PHE A 134 4.88 5.90 -0.38
CA PHE A 134 5.02 7.17 -1.10
C PHE A 134 6.23 7.93 -0.55
N GLY A 135 7.13 8.41 -1.41
CA GLY A 135 8.37 9.08 -0.99
C GLY A 135 9.42 8.16 -0.33
N ALA A 136 9.16 6.85 -0.22
CA ALA A 136 10.08 5.91 0.40
C ALA A 136 11.40 5.75 -0.38
N ARG A 137 12.53 5.75 0.34
CA ARG A 137 13.88 5.49 -0.22
C ARG A 137 14.78 4.80 0.78
N TRP A 138 15.68 3.95 0.27
CA TRP A 138 16.67 3.21 1.04
C TRP A 138 16.00 2.48 2.21
N HIS A 139 16.35 2.74 3.47
CA HIS A 139 15.70 2.10 4.63
C HIS A 139 14.22 2.46 4.83
N GLY A 140 13.69 3.47 4.14
CA GLY A 140 12.25 3.74 4.14
C GLY A 140 11.45 2.77 3.28
N LEU A 141 12.11 1.97 2.42
CA LEU A 141 11.44 0.99 1.58
C LEU A 141 11.09 -0.27 2.39
N SER A 142 9.84 -0.71 2.27
CA SER A 142 9.39 -2.03 2.74
C SER A 142 8.63 -2.74 1.63
N TRP A 143 7.41 -2.32 1.32
CA TRP A 143 6.58 -2.98 0.32
C TRP A 143 7.20 -2.99 -1.09
N SER A 144 8.02 -1.99 -1.44
CA SER A 144 8.73 -1.99 -2.72
C SER A 144 9.76 -3.12 -2.87
N THR A 145 10.20 -3.78 -1.79
CA THR A 145 11.09 -4.96 -1.86
C THR A 145 10.34 -6.26 -2.10
N HIS A 146 9.01 -6.25 -1.97
CA HIS A 146 8.18 -7.42 -2.19
C HIS A 146 7.96 -7.66 -3.69
N THR A 147 7.83 -8.92 -4.09
CA THR A 147 7.37 -9.35 -5.42
C THR A 147 6.11 -10.19 -5.24
N ILE A 148 5.01 -9.83 -5.91
CA ILE A 148 3.77 -10.62 -5.84
C ILE A 148 3.96 -11.91 -6.65
N LEU A 149 3.62 -13.03 -6.02
CA LEU A 149 3.75 -14.37 -6.61
C LEU A 149 2.46 -14.77 -7.31
N GLY A 150 2.60 -15.50 -8.42
CA GLY A 150 1.49 -16.10 -9.17
C GLY A 150 1.59 -17.62 -9.33
N SER A 151 2.70 -18.20 -8.88
CA SER A 151 3.02 -19.62 -8.96
C SER A 151 3.87 -20.03 -7.77
N ASP A 152 3.99 -21.33 -7.53
CA ASP A 152 4.89 -21.88 -6.53
C ASP A 152 6.34 -21.49 -6.86
N PRO A 153 7.05 -20.79 -5.97
CA PRO A 153 8.45 -20.46 -6.21
C PRO A 153 9.40 -21.66 -6.04
N GLN A 154 8.88 -22.83 -5.64
CA GLN A 154 9.59 -24.11 -5.46
C GLN A 154 10.78 -24.01 -4.48
N TYR A 155 10.62 -23.19 -3.45
CA TYR A 155 11.65 -23.07 -2.42
C TYR A 155 11.57 -24.26 -1.42
N PRO A 156 12.70 -24.88 -1.08
CA PRO A 156 12.74 -26.05 -0.20
C PRO A 156 12.38 -25.73 1.26
N TRP A 157 12.34 -24.45 1.61
CA TRP A 157 12.13 -23.97 2.98
C TRP A 157 10.71 -23.44 3.24
N LEU A 158 9.77 -23.66 2.31
CA LEU A 158 8.35 -23.36 2.54
C LEU A 158 7.79 -24.28 3.63
N GLU A 159 7.15 -23.68 4.63
CA GLU A 159 6.45 -24.41 5.70
C GLU A 159 5.02 -24.75 5.29
N VAL A 160 4.44 -23.94 4.39
CA VAL A 160 3.10 -24.12 3.84
C VAL A 160 3.16 -23.98 2.32
N HIS A 161 2.50 -24.92 1.62
CA HIS A 161 2.32 -24.88 0.16
C HIS A 161 0.85 -24.56 -0.17
N PRO A 162 0.52 -23.30 -0.50
CA PRO A 162 -0.78 -22.94 -1.02
C PRO A 162 -1.12 -23.73 -2.29
N GLU A 163 -2.38 -24.19 -2.39
CA GLU A 163 -2.91 -24.76 -3.63
C GLU A 163 -3.12 -23.69 -4.71
N GLU A 164 -3.31 -22.44 -4.31
CA GLU A 164 -3.50 -21.29 -5.19
C GLU A 164 -2.56 -20.17 -4.78
N TRP A 165 -1.59 -19.88 -5.64
CA TRP A 165 -0.58 -18.84 -5.44
C TRP A 165 -1.01 -17.48 -5.97
N ARG A 166 -1.92 -17.45 -6.95
CA ARG A 166 -2.41 -16.21 -7.53
C ARG A 166 -3.25 -15.43 -6.52
N PRO A 167 -3.36 -14.09 -6.67
CA PRO A 167 -4.24 -13.31 -5.83
C PRO A 167 -5.70 -13.78 -5.93
N VAL A 168 -6.33 -13.97 -4.77
CA VAL A 168 -7.71 -14.45 -4.65
C VAL A 168 -8.55 -13.45 -3.88
N VAL A 169 -9.79 -13.26 -4.33
CA VAL A 169 -10.82 -12.55 -3.58
C VAL A 169 -11.99 -13.49 -3.32
N ILE A 170 -12.38 -13.57 -2.06
CA ILE A 170 -13.46 -14.42 -1.55
C ILE A 170 -14.53 -13.50 -0.98
N GLU A 171 -15.76 -13.60 -1.49
CA GLU A 171 -16.90 -12.82 -1.05
C GLU A 171 -17.90 -13.70 -0.31
N GLU A 172 -18.19 -13.35 0.95
CA GLU A 172 -19.09 -14.08 1.83
C GLU A 172 -20.00 -13.10 2.55
N LYS A 173 -21.32 -13.34 2.57
CA LYS A 173 -22.38 -12.49 3.18
C LYS A 173 -21.87 -11.28 4.02
N GLY A 174 -21.66 -10.14 3.35
CA GLY A 174 -21.28 -8.86 3.99
C GLY A 174 -19.79 -8.64 4.26
N SER A 175 -18.93 -9.58 3.88
CA SER A 175 -17.48 -9.59 4.06
C SER A 175 -16.78 -9.91 2.74
N VAL A 176 -15.60 -9.32 2.53
CA VAL A 176 -14.72 -9.63 1.40
C VAL A 176 -13.31 -9.87 1.93
N THR A 177 -12.70 -10.98 1.53
CA THR A 177 -11.31 -11.32 1.89
C THR A 177 -10.45 -11.33 0.64
N VAL A 178 -9.39 -10.53 0.64
CA VAL A 178 -8.35 -10.55 -0.38
C VAL A 178 -7.15 -11.31 0.20
N SER A 179 -6.60 -12.26 -0.56
CA SER A 179 -5.38 -12.97 -0.18
C SER A 179 -4.42 -13.06 -1.34
N PHE A 180 -3.14 -12.87 -1.06
CA PHE A 180 -2.06 -13.01 -2.05
C PHE A 180 -0.73 -13.27 -1.36
N TYR A 181 0.24 -13.73 -2.14
CA TYR A 181 1.56 -14.07 -1.64
C TYR A 181 2.61 -13.14 -2.22
N THR A 182 3.66 -12.88 -1.43
CA THR A 182 4.81 -12.12 -1.89
C THR A 182 6.11 -12.75 -1.43
N TYR A 183 7.15 -12.64 -2.22
CA TYR A 183 8.54 -12.87 -1.81
C TYR A 183 9.23 -11.54 -1.50
N SER A 184 10.07 -11.48 -0.48
CA SER A 184 11.03 -10.38 -0.27
C SER A 184 12.35 -10.97 0.21
N GLY A 185 13.47 -10.43 -0.28
CA GLY A 185 14.81 -10.74 0.21
C GLY A 185 15.31 -9.78 1.29
N LEU A 186 14.54 -8.74 1.61
CA LEU A 186 14.91 -7.76 2.63
C LEU A 186 14.95 -8.42 4.01
N GLU A 187 16.02 -8.15 4.77
CA GLU A 187 16.40 -8.80 6.03
C GLU A 187 16.70 -10.29 5.87
N THR A 188 15.68 -11.13 6.03
CA THR A 188 15.76 -12.57 5.82
C THR A 188 14.75 -12.92 4.74
N GLU A 189 15.20 -13.63 3.72
CA GLU A 189 14.35 -13.99 2.61
C GLU A 189 13.12 -14.76 3.10
N ALA A 190 11.96 -14.34 2.66
CA ALA A 190 10.73 -14.91 3.14
C ALA A 190 9.62 -14.82 2.10
N VAL A 191 8.75 -15.82 2.16
CA VAL A 191 7.44 -15.76 1.51
C VAL A 191 6.40 -15.38 2.55
N TYR A 192 5.63 -14.35 2.23
CA TYR A 192 4.58 -13.82 3.07
C TYR A 192 3.23 -14.10 2.42
N ARG A 193 2.28 -14.57 3.21
CA ARG A 193 0.85 -14.51 2.90
C ARG A 193 0.28 -13.22 3.47
N HIS A 194 -0.40 -12.46 2.63
CA HIS A 194 -1.19 -11.30 3.01
C HIS A 194 -2.67 -11.66 2.98
N THR A 195 -3.40 -11.28 4.02
CA THR A 195 -4.85 -11.47 4.12
C THR A 195 -5.48 -10.16 4.55
N ASP A 196 -6.25 -9.55 3.66
CA ASP A 196 -6.95 -8.29 3.89
C ASP A 196 -8.45 -8.55 3.99
N ARG A 197 -9.07 -8.08 5.07
CA ARG A 197 -10.50 -8.31 5.37
C ARG A 197 -11.27 -7.01 5.35
N TYR A 198 -12.31 -6.98 4.52
CA TYR A 198 -13.17 -5.85 4.25
C TYR A 198 -14.60 -6.16 4.69
N ARG A 199 -15.35 -5.13 5.08
CA ARG A 199 -16.81 -5.18 5.03
C ARG A 199 -17.25 -4.84 3.62
N ALA A 200 -18.24 -5.54 3.07
CA ALA A 200 -18.76 -5.25 1.74
C ALA A 200 -19.21 -3.78 1.63
N GLY A 201 -18.76 -3.09 0.59
CA GLY A 201 -18.99 -1.66 0.34
C GLY A 201 -18.03 -0.72 1.09
N ASN A 202 -17.10 -1.23 1.89
CA ASN A 202 -16.10 -0.42 2.60
C ASN A 202 -14.68 -0.84 2.16
N TYR A 203 -13.84 0.14 1.85
CA TYR A 203 -12.47 -0.05 1.35
C TYR A 203 -11.39 0.21 2.39
N ALA A 204 -11.76 0.58 3.62
CA ALA A 204 -10.88 0.44 4.78
C ALA A 204 -10.90 -1.03 5.25
N PHE A 205 -9.73 -1.61 5.46
CA PHE A 205 -9.56 -3.03 5.77
C PHE A 205 -8.61 -3.27 6.93
N LYS A 206 -8.73 -4.46 7.51
CA LYS A 206 -7.73 -5.03 8.41
C LYS A 206 -6.82 -5.94 7.63
N SER A 207 -5.52 -5.74 7.76
CA SER A 207 -4.49 -6.54 7.09
C SER A 207 -3.79 -7.45 8.08
N GLU A 208 -3.51 -8.67 7.65
CA GLU A 208 -2.68 -9.64 8.35
C GLU A 208 -1.57 -10.11 7.40
N LYS A 209 -0.34 -10.16 7.90
CA LYS A 209 0.83 -10.64 7.17
C LYS A 209 1.47 -11.77 7.96
N THR A 210 1.50 -12.96 7.37
CA THR A 210 2.12 -14.16 7.98
C THR A 210 3.23 -14.68 7.10
N ILE A 211 4.38 -15.01 7.70
CA ILE A 211 5.47 -15.70 7.00
C ILE A 211 5.05 -17.17 6.82
N ILE A 212 5.18 -17.70 5.62
CA ILE A 212 4.87 -19.10 5.28
C ILE A 212 6.11 -19.91 4.85
N GLY A 213 7.27 -19.26 4.87
CA GLY A 213 8.57 -19.87 4.66
C GLY A 213 9.67 -18.82 4.82
N LYS A 214 10.81 -19.24 5.35
CA LYS A 214 12.02 -18.42 5.51
C LYS A 214 13.20 -19.13 4.88
N GLY A 215 13.93 -18.46 4.01
CA GLY A 215 15.15 -19.01 3.45
C GLY A 215 16.41 -18.62 4.22
N PRO A 216 17.55 -19.21 3.84
CA PRO A 216 18.83 -19.01 4.53
C PRO A 216 19.50 -17.65 4.30
N MET A 217 19.10 -16.90 3.26
CA MET A 217 19.79 -15.67 2.84
C MET A 217 18.97 -14.41 3.14
N GLY A 218 19.50 -13.25 2.75
CA GLY A 218 18.79 -11.97 2.73
C GLY A 218 19.75 -10.80 2.51
N TYR A 219 19.22 -9.59 2.45
CA TYR A 219 20.01 -8.37 2.33
C TYR A 219 19.50 -7.26 3.25
N ILE A 220 20.41 -6.37 3.62
CA ILE A 220 20.10 -5.07 4.19
C ILE A 220 20.57 -4.00 3.19
N PHE A 221 19.94 -2.83 3.24
CA PHE A 221 20.29 -1.71 2.37
C PHE A 221 21.66 -1.10 2.69
#